data_AF-A0A7T2DCK0-F1
#
_entry.id   AF-A0A7T2DCK0-F1
#
_cell.length_a   1.000
_cell.length_b   1.000
_cell.length_c   1.000
_cell.angle_alpha   90.00
_cell.angle_beta   90.00
_cell.angle_gamma   90.00
#
_symmetry.space_group_name_H-M   'P 1'
#
loop_
_entity.id
_entity.type
_entity.pdbx_description
1 polymer ?
#
loop_
_entity_poly.entity_id
_entity_poly.type
_entity_poly.pdbx_seq_one_letter_code
_entity_poly.pdbx_strand_id
1 'polypeptide(L)'
;MTIIAPKSSAPRYASIAIVSLLGLLMGAAVLSADEHEGQAASDSWLPSLMTETPQEGFALAVKLSQKGVATTQTDAEVRKELRPEYAADPNSLIAISHVIATHFQTVAAANDYWRE
;
A
#
# COMPACT_ATOMS: atom_id res chain seq x y z
N MET A 1 49.02 -30.96 72.23
CA MET A 1 49.08 -31.67 70.93
C MET A 1 48.93 -30.58 69.86
N THR A 2 49.93 -29.73 69.61
CA THR A 2 51.18 -29.98 68.86
C THR A 2 50.83 -30.27 67.38
N ILE A 3 50.89 -29.33 66.41
CA ILE A 3 52.04 -28.59 65.79
C ILE A 3 52.23 -29.10 64.32
N ILE A 4 52.40 -28.16 63.37
CA ILE A 4 53.01 -28.23 62.00
C ILE A 4 52.16 -28.58 60.75
N ALA A 5 52.13 -27.61 59.81
CA ALA A 5 51.90 -27.77 58.37
C ALA A 5 53.23 -27.93 57.61
N PRO A 6 53.23 -28.37 56.33
CA PRO A 6 54.10 -27.67 55.39
C PRO A 6 53.49 -27.36 54.01
N LYS A 7 54.18 -26.39 53.39
CA LYS A 7 53.98 -25.61 52.17
C LYS A 7 54.57 -26.29 50.91
N SER A 8 54.24 -25.74 49.72
CA SER A 8 54.95 -25.81 48.42
C SER A 8 54.28 -26.77 47.41
N SER A 9 54.11 -26.52 46.10
CA SER A 9 54.59 -25.52 45.12
C SER A 9 53.81 -25.71 43.80
N ALA A 10 53.56 -24.63 43.05
CA ALA A 10 53.00 -24.67 41.69
C ALA A 10 53.96 -25.31 40.66
N PRO A 11 53.44 -25.65 39.45
CA PRO A 11 54.12 -25.22 38.24
C PRO A 11 53.19 -24.54 37.22
N ARG A 12 53.83 -23.72 36.40
CA ARG A 12 53.30 -22.79 35.41
C ARG A 12 53.19 -23.52 34.07
N TYR A 13 52.03 -23.48 33.41
CA TYR A 13 51.95 -23.63 31.96
C TYR A 13 50.95 -22.61 31.42
N ALA A 14 51.52 -21.51 30.96
CA ALA A 14 50.89 -20.59 30.04
C ALA A 14 50.64 -21.29 28.70
N SER A 15 49.65 -20.77 27.96
CA SER A 15 49.40 -20.98 26.53
C SER A 15 48.69 -22.27 26.15
N ILE A 16 47.42 -22.15 25.76
CA ILE A 16 46.92 -22.48 24.42
C ILE A 16 45.64 -21.63 24.23
N ALA A 17 45.74 -20.65 23.35
CA ALA A 17 44.60 -19.99 22.73
C ALA A 17 43.83 -21.00 21.86
N ILE A 18 42.63 -20.60 21.42
CA ILE A 18 41.75 -21.25 20.43
C ILE A 18 40.68 -22.17 21.05
N VAL A 19 39.52 -21.58 21.37
CA VAL A 19 38.23 -22.14 20.90
C VAL A 19 37.32 -20.94 20.60
N SER A 20 37.26 -20.60 19.32
CA SER A 20 36.21 -19.74 18.78
C SER A 20 34.90 -20.51 18.70
N LEU A 21 33.80 -19.76 18.88
CA LEU A 21 32.53 -19.96 18.20
C LEU A 21 31.70 -21.19 18.64
N LEU A 22 30.59 -20.93 19.34
CA LEU A 22 29.25 -21.09 18.76
C LEU A 22 28.20 -21.25 19.87
N GLY A 23 27.31 -20.26 19.96
CA GLY A 23 26.00 -20.36 20.61
C GLY A 23 26.02 -20.25 22.13
N LEU A 24 25.39 -19.19 22.66
CA LEU A 24 24.07 -19.34 23.27
C LEU A 24 23.57 -17.98 23.81
N LEU A 25 22.35 -17.64 23.41
CA LEU A 25 21.32 -16.98 24.22
C LEU A 25 21.38 -15.48 24.56
N MET A 26 20.23 -14.83 24.27
CA MET A 26 19.62 -13.65 24.91
C MET A 26 20.19 -12.30 24.44
N GLY A 27 19.43 -11.36 23.91
CA GLY A 27 18.00 -11.11 24.05
C GLY A 27 17.86 -9.60 24.17
N ALA A 28 17.49 -8.93 23.09
CA ALA A 28 17.04 -7.54 23.11
C ALA A 28 15.94 -7.41 22.06
N ALA A 29 14.74 -7.77 22.50
CA ALA A 29 13.52 -7.32 21.87
C ALA A 29 13.51 -5.78 21.90
N VAL A 30 13.65 -5.15 20.74
CA VAL A 30 13.01 -3.86 20.51
C VAL A 30 12.00 -4.08 19.40
N LEU A 31 10.76 -3.94 19.86
CA LEU A 31 9.51 -3.96 19.13
C LEU A 31 9.53 -2.79 18.14
N SER A 32 9.66 -3.09 16.85
CA SER A 32 9.20 -2.16 15.81
C SER A 32 7.97 -2.79 15.19
N ALA A 33 6.83 -2.54 15.84
CA ALA A 33 5.53 -2.66 15.22
C ALA A 33 5.32 -1.42 14.34
N ASP A 34 5.48 -1.58 13.04
CA ASP A 34 4.60 -1.01 12.00
C ASP A 34 5.17 -1.41 10.63
N GLU A 35 5.00 -2.69 10.31
CA GLU A 35 4.89 -3.08 8.92
C GLU A 35 3.39 -3.07 8.60
N HIS A 36 2.86 -1.89 8.26
CA HIS A 36 1.72 -1.85 7.37
C HIS A 36 2.18 -2.35 6.00
N GLU A 37 2.42 -3.66 5.89
CA GLU A 37 2.38 -4.35 4.62
C GLU A 37 0.95 -4.23 4.11
N GLY A 38 0.69 -3.14 3.40
CA GLY A 38 -0.45 -3.05 2.49
C GLY A 38 -0.31 -4.18 1.50
N GLN A 39 -1.02 -5.28 1.78
CA GLN A 39 -1.18 -6.42 0.88
C GLN A 39 -1.32 -5.93 -0.56
N ALA A 40 -0.52 -6.52 -1.44
CA ALA A 40 -0.50 -6.27 -2.87
C ALA A 40 -1.92 -6.06 -3.40
N ALA A 41 -2.25 -4.82 -3.75
CA ALA A 41 -3.46 -4.47 -4.47
C ALA A 41 -3.45 -5.25 -5.78
N SER A 42 -4.16 -6.38 -5.80
CA SER A 42 -4.47 -7.18 -6.98
C SER A 42 -4.88 -6.27 -8.13
N ASP A 43 -4.45 -6.55 -9.36
CA ASP A 43 -4.69 -5.90 -10.68
C ASP A 43 -6.05 -5.18 -10.88
N SER A 44 -6.40 -4.24 -10.02
CA SER A 44 -7.67 -3.53 -10.03
C SER A 44 -7.49 -2.22 -10.76
N TRP A 45 -8.32 -1.99 -11.77
CA TRP A 45 -8.30 -0.72 -12.51
C TRP A 45 -8.74 0.48 -11.65
N LEU A 46 -9.37 0.22 -10.50
CA LEU A 46 -9.84 1.19 -9.51
C LEU A 46 -9.33 0.79 -8.11
N PRO A 47 -8.06 1.06 -7.79
CA PRO A 47 -7.48 0.66 -6.50
C PRO A 47 -7.92 1.57 -5.34
N SER A 48 -8.29 2.82 -5.61
CA SER A 48 -8.72 3.79 -4.58
C SER A 48 -9.63 4.86 -5.17
N LEU A 49 -10.41 5.51 -4.30
CA LEU A 49 -11.15 6.73 -4.60
C LEU A 49 -10.41 8.00 -4.13
N MET A 50 -9.29 7.85 -3.44
CA MET A 50 -8.47 8.97 -2.96
C MET A 50 -7.67 9.59 -4.10
N THR A 51 -7.61 10.92 -4.13
CA THR A 51 -6.94 11.74 -5.15
C THR A 51 -6.38 12.99 -4.49
N GLU A 52 -5.21 13.47 -4.93
CA GLU A 52 -4.50 14.56 -4.26
C GLU A 52 -5.18 15.91 -4.44
N THR A 53 -5.86 16.09 -5.58
CA THR A 53 -6.49 17.37 -5.93
C THR A 53 -7.91 17.21 -6.46
N PRO A 54 -8.76 18.27 -6.39
CA PRO A 54 -10.09 18.26 -7.00
C PRO A 54 -10.07 17.95 -8.50
N GLN A 55 -9.03 18.39 -9.22
CA GLN A 55 -8.87 18.14 -10.65
C GLN A 55 -8.66 16.65 -10.94
N GLU A 56 -7.83 15.97 -10.16
CA GLU A 56 -7.65 14.53 -10.24
C GLU A 56 -8.93 13.78 -9.85
N GLY A 57 -9.64 14.26 -8.83
CA GLY A 57 -10.95 13.74 -8.45
C GLY A 57 -11.97 13.81 -9.59
N PHE A 58 -11.99 14.91 -10.33
CA PHE A 58 -12.85 15.06 -11.50
C PHE A 58 -12.44 14.12 -12.64
N ALA A 59 -11.12 13.99 -12.91
CA ALA A 59 -10.62 13.04 -13.89
C ALA A 59 -10.99 11.58 -13.53
N LEU A 60 -10.93 11.23 -12.23
CA LEU A 60 -11.38 9.93 -11.74
C LEU A 60 -12.89 9.75 -11.97
N ALA A 61 -13.73 10.75 -11.66
CA ALA A 61 -15.17 10.69 -11.89
C ALA A 61 -15.53 10.48 -13.38
N VAL A 62 -14.80 11.13 -14.29
CA VAL A 62 -14.93 10.89 -15.74
C VAL A 62 -14.57 9.45 -16.08
N LYS A 63 -13.45 8.91 -15.55
CA LYS A 63 -13.03 7.53 -15.76
C LYS A 63 -14.08 6.53 -15.26
N LEU A 64 -14.65 6.75 -14.08
CA LEU A 64 -15.73 5.93 -13.51
C LEU A 64 -16.95 5.90 -14.45
N SER A 65 -17.38 7.06 -14.94
CA SER A 65 -18.50 7.20 -15.86
C SER A 65 -18.28 6.40 -17.16
N GLN A 66 -17.09 6.52 -17.75
CA GLN A 66 -16.71 5.79 -18.98
C GLN A 66 -16.64 4.27 -18.75
N LYS A 67 -16.13 3.85 -17.59
CA LYS A 67 -16.02 2.44 -17.22
C LYS A 67 -17.39 1.79 -17.03
N GLY A 68 -18.39 2.51 -16.53
CA GLY A 68 -19.78 2.05 -16.50
C GLY A 68 -20.26 1.61 -17.89
N VAL A 69 -20.07 2.45 -18.92
CA VAL A 69 -20.44 2.13 -20.31
C VAL A 69 -19.65 0.93 -20.85
N ALA A 70 -18.34 0.89 -20.59
CA ALA A 70 -17.49 -0.20 -21.06
C ALA A 70 -17.79 -1.55 -20.37
N THR A 71 -18.31 -1.52 -19.14
CA THR A 71 -18.77 -2.71 -18.42
C THR A 71 -20.08 -3.24 -18.96
N THR A 72 -21.02 -2.37 -19.36
CA THR A 72 -22.33 -2.81 -19.87
C THR A 72 -22.30 -3.19 -21.35
N GLN A 73 -21.57 -2.44 -22.17
CA GLN A 73 -21.33 -2.75 -23.58
C GLN A 73 -19.84 -3.06 -23.72
N THR A 74 -19.48 -4.34 -23.81
CA THR A 74 -18.08 -4.78 -23.81
C THR A 74 -17.42 -4.65 -25.18
N ASP A 75 -18.18 -4.65 -26.28
CA ASP A 75 -17.68 -4.50 -27.64
C ASP A 75 -17.21 -3.07 -27.91
N ALA A 76 -15.92 -2.92 -28.24
CA ALA A 76 -15.32 -1.61 -28.50
C ALA A 76 -15.75 -1.00 -29.84
N GLU A 77 -16.01 -1.80 -30.86
CA GLU A 77 -16.44 -1.29 -32.16
C GLU A 77 -17.87 -0.76 -32.07
N VAL A 78 -18.77 -1.46 -31.35
CA VAL A 78 -20.13 -0.94 -31.09
C VAL A 78 -20.08 0.40 -30.35
N ARG A 79 -19.25 0.54 -29.31
CA ARG A 79 -19.12 1.84 -28.60
C ARG A 79 -18.58 2.96 -29.49
N LYS A 80 -17.72 2.62 -30.46
CA LYS A 80 -17.14 3.57 -31.40
C LYS A 80 -18.16 4.00 -32.45
N GLU A 81 -18.97 3.07 -32.95
CA GLU A 81 -20.07 3.33 -33.88
C GLU A 81 -21.14 4.23 -33.26
N LEU A 82 -21.45 4.05 -31.97
CA LEU A 82 -22.44 4.88 -31.25
C LEU A 82 -21.91 6.26 -30.84
N ARG A 83 -20.59 6.49 -30.84
CA ARG A 83 -20.00 7.74 -30.34
C ARG A 83 -20.48 9.00 -31.06
N PRO A 84 -20.57 9.04 -32.41
CA PRO A 84 -21.05 10.22 -33.12
C PRO A 84 -22.47 10.64 -32.72
N GLU A 85 -23.35 9.68 -32.35
CA GLU A 85 -24.74 9.96 -32.00
C GLU A 85 -24.83 10.83 -30.74
N TYR A 86 -24.21 10.40 -29.65
CA TYR A 86 -24.28 11.15 -28.39
C TYR A 86 -23.33 12.35 -28.33
N ALA A 87 -22.27 12.37 -29.15
CA ALA A 87 -21.29 13.46 -29.14
C ALA A 87 -21.83 14.75 -29.77
N ALA A 88 -22.83 14.65 -30.66
CA ALA A 88 -23.45 15.79 -31.32
C ALA A 88 -24.84 16.16 -30.75
N ASP A 89 -25.38 15.35 -29.83
CA ASP A 89 -26.69 15.57 -29.23
C ASP A 89 -26.60 16.34 -27.89
N PRO A 90 -27.19 17.55 -27.78
CA PRO A 90 -27.13 18.34 -26.55
C PRO A 90 -27.72 17.64 -25.32
N ASN A 91 -28.81 16.87 -25.48
CA ASN A 91 -29.43 16.16 -24.37
C ASN A 91 -28.49 15.08 -23.83
N SER A 92 -27.81 14.36 -24.72
CA SER A 92 -26.79 13.38 -24.38
C SER A 92 -25.60 14.02 -23.67
N LEU A 93 -25.12 15.18 -24.13
CA LEU A 93 -24.01 15.91 -23.48
C LEU A 93 -24.39 16.35 -22.06
N ILE A 94 -25.62 16.83 -21.86
CA ILE A 94 -26.16 17.16 -20.53
C ILE A 94 -26.24 15.91 -19.65
N ALA A 95 -26.75 14.80 -20.18
CA ALA A 95 -26.87 13.54 -19.45
C ALA A 95 -25.49 12.99 -19.03
N ILE A 96 -24.50 13.02 -19.92
CA ILE A 96 -23.12 12.63 -19.62
C ILE A 96 -22.55 13.51 -18.50
N SER A 97 -22.74 14.83 -18.59
CA SER A 97 -22.30 15.77 -17.55
C SER A 97 -22.92 15.45 -16.19
N HIS A 98 -24.21 15.10 -16.15
CA HIS A 98 -24.92 14.73 -14.92
C HIS A 98 -24.36 13.45 -14.28
N VAL A 99 -24.05 12.43 -15.08
CA VAL A 99 -23.42 11.19 -14.58
C VAL A 99 -22.05 11.48 -13.97
N ILE A 100 -21.23 12.29 -14.64
CA ILE A 100 -19.92 12.71 -14.12
C ILE A 100 -20.10 13.48 -12.81
N ALA A 101 -21.06 14.39 -12.72
CA ALA A 101 -21.33 15.15 -11.50
C ALA A 101 -21.71 14.23 -10.31
N THR A 102 -22.48 13.17 -10.56
CA THR A 102 -22.86 12.19 -9.52
C THR A 102 -21.65 11.39 -9.02
N HIS A 103 -20.78 10.94 -9.93
CA HIS A 103 -19.53 10.29 -9.53
C HIS A 103 -18.59 11.27 -8.82
N PHE A 104 -18.48 12.51 -9.29
CA PHE A 104 -17.63 13.52 -8.67
C PHE A 104 -18.11 13.87 -7.26
N GLN A 105 -19.41 13.93 -7.01
CA GLN A 105 -19.95 14.08 -5.66
C GLN A 105 -19.45 12.96 -4.72
N THR A 106 -19.42 11.72 -5.21
CA THR A 106 -18.93 10.56 -4.44
C THR A 106 -17.43 10.65 -4.20
N VAL A 107 -16.65 10.97 -5.24
CA VAL A 107 -15.19 11.14 -5.13
C VAL A 107 -14.84 12.30 -4.19
N ALA A 108 -15.51 13.43 -4.32
CA ALA A 108 -15.30 14.59 -3.43
C ALA A 108 -15.61 14.25 -1.97
N ALA A 109 -16.72 13.56 -1.70
CA ALA A 109 -17.04 13.10 -0.35
C ALA A 109 -15.99 12.11 0.20
N ALA A 110 -15.45 11.22 -0.64
CA ALA A 110 -14.38 10.31 -0.23
C ALA A 110 -13.08 11.05 0.14
N ASN A 111 -12.81 12.20 -0.49
CA ASN A 111 -11.61 13.01 -0.27
C ASN A 111 -11.81 14.16 0.74
N ASP A 112 -12.87 14.11 1.56
CA ASP A 112 -13.27 15.19 2.48
C ASP A 112 -13.27 16.58 1.81
N TYR A 113 -13.68 16.63 0.55
CA TYR A 113 -13.72 17.83 -0.29
C TYR A 113 -12.39 18.58 -0.41
N TRP A 114 -11.25 17.92 -0.18
CA TRP A 114 -9.91 18.54 -0.19
C TRP A 114 -9.82 19.77 0.72
N ARG A 115 -10.54 19.74 1.85
CA ARG A 115 -10.49 20.81 2.84
C ARG A 115 -9.16 20.72 3.59
N GLU A 116 -8.34 21.76 3.45
CA GLU A 116 -7.26 22.09 4.39
C GLU A 116 -7.79 22.98 5.52
#